data_AF-A0A6M0RYN4-F1
#
_entry.id   AF-A0A6M0RYN4-F1
#
_cell.length_a   1.000
_cell.length_b   1.000
_cell.length_c   1.000
_cell.angle_alpha   90.00
_cell.angle_beta   90.00
_cell.angle_gamma   90.00
#
_symmetry.space_group_name_H-M   'P 1'
#
loop_
_entity.id
_entity.type
_entity.pdbx_description
1 polymer ?
#
loop_
_entity_poly.entity_id
_entity_poly.type
_entity_poly.pdbx_seq_one_letter_code
_entity_poly.pdbx_strand_id
1 'polypeptide(L)'
;MFNWQQVRPDRRSFSGKIREEIGKIEVWSTSSSRTIFKLMPDTTKNYPQAWSRYVAQTSEPGNILPVELADNFGQLARWSARFRLAKSFKALDLGDGYANADTPQLYSAITRIFFVYSTFETYCRIIGLNPSKESQLQSLQNSQSQYKVIKRIRELDPNNALPEFLFQHLTGNNLKQMMSDFQNGQTVNVSFLARCIRHVFAHGILAANSTQLSPKRFNQISQVISDFLLNCMDQDFDNRTPQTT
;
A
#
# COMPACT_ATOMS: atom_id res chain seq x y z
N MET A 1 46.05 10.73 -10.51
CA MET A 1 45.60 11.45 -9.29
C MET A 1 45.22 12.86 -9.71
N PHE A 2 43.93 13.17 -9.79
CA PHE A 2 43.44 14.49 -10.21
C PHE A 2 42.95 15.28 -9.00
N ASN A 3 43.49 16.49 -8.87
CA ASN A 3 43.34 17.41 -7.75
C ASN A 3 42.09 18.28 -7.94
N TRP A 4 41.12 18.17 -7.04
CA TRP A 4 39.88 18.96 -7.05
C TRP A 4 40.02 20.19 -6.14
N GLN A 5 40.58 21.27 -6.66
CA GLN A 5 40.37 22.61 -6.08
C GLN A 5 40.19 23.64 -7.19
N GLN A 6 39.20 24.53 -6.97
CA GLN A 6 38.84 25.74 -7.72
C GLN A 6 37.84 25.60 -8.88
N VAL A 7 36.55 25.57 -8.54
CA VAL A 7 35.57 26.56 -9.02
C VAL A 7 34.52 26.77 -7.91
N ARG A 8 34.52 27.92 -7.22
CA ARG A 8 33.38 28.35 -6.38
C ARG A 8 32.65 29.47 -7.13
N PRO A 9 31.35 29.35 -7.44
CA PRO A 9 30.58 30.49 -7.89
C PRO A 9 30.26 31.43 -6.72
N ASP A 10 30.33 32.72 -7.03
CA ASP A 10 30.07 33.86 -6.16
C ASP A 10 28.67 33.80 -5.53
N ARG A 11 28.60 33.85 -4.18
CA ARG A 11 27.37 33.78 -3.37
C ARG A 11 26.78 35.16 -3.04
N ARG A 12 26.92 36.17 -3.90
CA ARG A 12 26.41 37.53 -3.59
C ARG A 12 25.43 38.15 -4.59
N SER A 13 24.99 37.45 -5.63
CA SER A 13 23.96 38.00 -6.55
C SER A 13 22.59 37.29 -6.51
N PHE A 14 22.43 36.26 -5.68
CA PHE A 14 21.20 35.46 -5.61
C PHE A 14 20.33 35.72 -4.36
N SER A 15 20.55 36.81 -3.63
CA SER A 15 19.82 37.14 -2.39
C SER A 15 18.77 38.27 -2.53
N GLY A 16 18.68 38.92 -3.69
CA GLY A 16 17.74 40.04 -3.92
C GLY A 16 16.37 39.63 -4.48
N LYS A 17 16.29 38.54 -5.26
CA LYS A 17 15.03 38.13 -5.94
C LYS A 17 14.21 37.07 -5.21
N ILE A 18 14.75 36.47 -4.15
CA ILE A 18 14.04 35.46 -3.33
C ILE A 18 13.33 36.11 -2.13
N ARG A 19 13.54 37.42 -1.88
CA ARG A 19 12.95 38.14 -0.73
C ARG A 19 11.60 38.81 -0.97
N GLU A 20 11.09 38.85 -2.20
CA GLU A 20 9.74 39.38 -2.49
C GLU A 20 8.64 38.32 -2.59
N GLU A 21 8.98 37.03 -2.77
CA GLU A 21 7.96 35.96 -2.83
C GLU A 21 7.79 35.14 -1.54
N ILE A 22 8.65 35.34 -0.52
CA ILE A 22 8.54 34.64 0.78
C ILE A 22 7.84 35.50 1.84
N GLY A 23 6.90 36.34 1.42
CA GLY A 23 6.06 37.18 2.29
C GLY A 23 4.69 36.59 2.63
N LYS A 24 4.38 35.36 2.22
CA LYS A 24 3.07 34.72 2.44
C LYS A 24 3.19 33.28 2.95
N ILE A 25 4.01 33.07 3.99
CA ILE A 25 3.88 31.87 4.83
C ILE A 25 2.93 32.25 5.96
N GLU A 26 1.63 32.14 5.71
CA GLU A 26 0.65 32.08 6.78
C GLU A 26 0.91 30.79 7.56
N VAL A 27 1.15 30.95 8.86
CA VAL A 27 1.15 29.86 9.82
C VAL A 27 -0.28 29.32 9.88
N TRP A 28 -0.51 28.14 9.31
CA TRP A 28 -1.81 27.48 9.30
C TRP A 28 -2.17 27.03 10.72
N SER A 29 -2.82 27.94 11.44
CA SER A 29 -3.59 27.68 12.65
C SER A 29 -4.75 26.71 12.34
N THR A 30 -5.11 25.89 13.33
CA THR A 30 -5.92 24.66 13.31
C THR A 30 -7.41 24.80 12.90
N SER A 31 -7.71 25.57 11.85
CA SER A 31 -9.06 25.75 11.28
C SER A 31 -9.20 25.21 9.84
N SER A 32 -8.26 24.34 9.42
CA SER A 32 -7.97 24.02 8.03
C SER A 32 -8.81 22.90 7.41
N SER A 33 -9.62 22.18 8.19
CA SER A 33 -10.32 20.98 7.69
C SER A 33 -11.41 21.30 6.67
N ARG A 34 -12.03 22.49 6.72
CA ARG A 34 -13.17 22.85 5.84
C ARG A 34 -12.75 23.31 4.44
N THR A 35 -11.58 23.92 4.29
CA THR A 35 -11.16 24.52 3.00
C THR A 35 -10.60 23.48 2.03
N ILE A 36 -10.00 22.40 2.54
CA ILE A 36 -9.39 21.34 1.72
C ILE A 36 -10.44 20.58 0.88
N PHE A 37 -11.69 20.48 1.34
CA PHE A 37 -12.73 19.71 0.67
C PHE A 37 -13.33 20.37 -0.58
N LYS A 38 -13.14 21.68 -0.78
CA LYS A 38 -13.80 22.43 -1.86
C LYS A 38 -13.10 22.29 -3.22
N LEU A 39 -11.96 21.61 -3.30
CA LEU A 39 -11.08 21.57 -4.48
C LEU A 39 -10.86 20.18 -5.10
N MET A 40 -11.62 19.15 -4.73
CA MET A 40 -11.42 17.81 -5.30
C MET A 40 -12.44 17.48 -6.41
N PRO A 41 -12.04 17.42 -7.69
CA PRO A 41 -12.91 16.99 -8.78
C PRO A 41 -13.06 15.46 -8.75
N ASP A 42 -14.31 14.99 -8.76
CA ASP A 42 -14.75 13.59 -8.62
C ASP A 42 -14.12 12.82 -7.44
N THR A 43 -14.59 13.14 -6.24
CA THR A 43 -14.14 12.61 -4.94
C THR A 43 -14.47 11.13 -4.69
N THR A 44 -15.09 10.42 -5.64
CA THR A 44 -15.59 9.06 -5.39
C THR A 44 -14.80 7.96 -6.11
N LYS A 45 -14.14 8.28 -7.24
CA LYS A 45 -13.49 7.25 -8.04
C LYS A 45 -12.31 6.60 -7.32
N ASN A 46 -12.42 5.28 -7.11
CA ASN A 46 -11.42 4.42 -6.46
C ASN A 46 -11.07 4.80 -5.01
N TYR A 47 -11.84 5.67 -4.36
CA TYR A 47 -11.79 5.78 -2.90
C TYR A 47 -12.44 4.55 -2.24
N PRO A 48 -12.25 4.36 -0.92
CA PRO A 48 -13.09 3.45 -0.15
C PRO A 48 -14.57 3.84 -0.32
N GLN A 49 -15.46 2.85 -0.40
CA GLN A 49 -16.89 3.05 -0.69
C GLN A 49 -17.55 4.02 0.29
N ALA A 50 -17.23 3.90 1.58
CA ALA A 50 -17.79 4.77 2.62
C ALA A 50 -17.09 6.12 2.77
N TRP A 51 -16.09 6.44 1.94
CA TRP A 51 -15.27 7.64 2.13
C TRP A 51 -16.08 8.93 2.07
N SER A 52 -16.98 9.07 1.09
CA SER A 52 -17.85 10.24 0.98
C SER A 52 -18.78 10.39 2.18
N ARG A 53 -19.34 9.27 2.67
CA ARG A 53 -20.20 9.22 3.86
C ARG A 53 -19.44 9.64 5.12
N TYR A 54 -18.25 9.07 5.32
CA TYR A 54 -17.36 9.44 6.42
C TYR A 54 -17.03 10.93 6.42
N VAL A 55 -16.64 11.48 5.26
CA VAL A 55 -16.33 12.92 5.11
C VAL A 55 -17.53 13.80 5.47
N ALA A 56 -18.72 13.47 4.99
CA ALA A 56 -19.94 14.21 5.32
C ALA A 56 -20.20 14.20 6.83
N GLN A 57 -20.09 13.02 7.46
CA GLN A 57 -20.31 12.86 8.90
C GLN A 57 -19.32 13.65 9.76
N THR A 58 -18.04 13.71 9.36
CA THR A 58 -17.02 14.50 10.07
C THR A 58 -17.23 16.01 9.97
N SER A 59 -18.05 16.47 9.02
CA SER A 59 -18.31 17.90 8.79
C SER A 59 -19.52 18.42 9.58
N GLU A 60 -20.37 17.51 10.09
CA GLU A 60 -21.62 17.81 10.77
C GLU A 60 -21.47 17.76 12.30
N PRO A 61 -21.80 18.86 13.02
CA PRO A 61 -21.80 18.87 14.48
C PRO A 61 -22.82 17.87 15.05
N GLY A 62 -22.39 16.96 15.94
CA GLY A 62 -23.27 16.04 16.66
C GLY A 62 -23.31 14.60 16.12
N ASN A 63 -22.64 14.30 15.00
CA ASN A 63 -22.53 12.92 14.53
C ASN A 63 -21.56 12.10 15.40
N ILE A 64 -22.00 10.91 15.78
CA ILE A 64 -21.22 9.97 16.59
C ILE A 64 -20.50 9.02 15.64
N LEU A 65 -19.22 9.28 15.38
CA LEU A 65 -18.32 8.32 14.75
C LEU A 65 -17.69 7.42 15.82
N PRO A 66 -17.34 6.16 15.49
CA PRO A 66 -16.50 5.37 16.37
C PRO A 66 -15.22 6.12 16.73
N VAL A 67 -14.77 5.98 17.98
CA VAL A 67 -13.59 6.69 18.53
C VAL A 67 -12.36 6.48 17.65
N GLU A 68 -12.18 5.25 17.13
CA GLU A 68 -11.05 4.91 16.26
C GLU A 68 -11.05 5.69 14.95
N LEU A 69 -12.22 6.10 14.44
CA LEU A 69 -12.33 6.92 13.24
C LEU A 69 -12.30 8.42 13.55
N ALA A 70 -12.99 8.85 14.61
CA ALA A 70 -13.10 10.26 14.99
C ALA A 70 -11.74 10.91 15.28
N ASP A 71 -10.89 10.21 16.05
CA ASP A 71 -9.59 10.75 16.50
C ASP A 71 -8.50 10.69 15.42
N ASN A 72 -8.78 10.01 14.30
CA ASN A 72 -7.77 9.66 13.30
C ASN A 72 -8.01 10.27 11.91
N PHE A 73 -8.80 11.34 11.80
CA PHE A 73 -9.14 11.96 10.51
C PHE A 73 -7.92 12.19 9.60
N GLY A 74 -6.86 12.80 10.11
CA GLY A 74 -5.64 13.06 9.32
C GLY A 74 -4.94 11.78 8.85
N GLN A 75 -4.98 10.70 9.65
CA GLN A 75 -4.43 9.41 9.25
C GLN A 75 -5.32 8.73 8.21
N LEU A 76 -6.65 8.79 8.38
CA LEU A 76 -7.63 8.25 7.45
C LEU A 76 -7.61 8.96 6.10
N ALA A 77 -7.44 10.28 6.05
CA ALA A 77 -7.28 11.02 4.80
C ALA A 77 -6.01 10.59 4.04
N ARG A 78 -4.89 10.36 4.74
CA ARG A 78 -3.68 9.82 4.12
C ARG A 78 -3.84 8.37 3.68
N TRP A 79 -4.55 7.56 4.46
CA TRP A 79 -4.87 6.18 4.09
C TRP A 79 -5.77 6.12 2.85
N SER A 80 -6.84 6.92 2.79
CA SER A 80 -7.78 6.92 1.66
C SER A 80 -7.12 7.38 0.35
N ALA A 81 -6.18 8.34 0.42
CA ALA A 81 -5.35 8.71 -0.71
C ALA A 81 -4.44 7.55 -1.19
N ARG A 82 -3.83 6.79 -0.26
CA ARG A 82 -3.02 5.60 -0.61
C ARG A 82 -3.88 4.47 -1.16
N PHE A 83 -5.07 4.26 -0.59
CA PHE A 83 -6.05 3.30 -1.10
C PHE A 83 -6.42 3.62 -2.54
N ARG A 84 -6.72 4.90 -2.84
CA ARG A 84 -7.00 5.34 -4.20
C ARG A 84 -5.83 5.10 -5.13
N LEU A 85 -4.60 5.40 -4.72
CA LEU A 85 -3.41 5.12 -5.52
C LEU A 85 -3.30 3.62 -5.82
N ALA A 86 -3.40 2.77 -4.80
CA ALA A 86 -3.28 1.33 -4.92
C ALA A 86 -4.38 0.73 -5.82
N LYS A 87 -5.64 1.15 -5.66
CA LYS A 87 -6.79 0.71 -6.47
C LYS A 87 -6.75 1.25 -7.91
N SER A 88 -6.12 2.41 -8.13
CA SER A 88 -6.00 3.03 -9.46
C SER A 88 -4.76 2.58 -10.24
N PHE A 89 -3.76 1.99 -9.58
CA PHE A 89 -2.51 1.59 -10.20
C PHE A 89 -2.73 0.52 -11.27
N LYS A 90 -2.25 0.77 -12.50
CA LYS A 90 -2.38 -0.16 -13.64
C LYS A 90 -1.07 -0.88 -13.92
N ALA A 91 -0.04 -0.12 -14.28
CA ALA A 91 1.29 -0.61 -14.58
C ALA A 91 2.30 0.54 -14.47
N LEU A 92 3.58 0.19 -14.43
CA LEU A 92 4.68 1.11 -14.69
C LEU A 92 4.87 1.27 -16.20
N ASP A 93 5.12 2.50 -16.62
CA ASP A 93 5.69 2.78 -17.93
C ASP A 93 7.21 2.94 -17.75
N LEU A 94 7.98 1.99 -18.29
CA LEU A 94 9.45 2.01 -18.22
C LEU A 94 10.08 2.48 -19.54
N GLY A 95 9.27 2.95 -20.49
CA GLY A 95 9.70 3.38 -21.81
C GLY A 95 10.36 2.26 -22.64
N ASP A 96 11.04 2.69 -23.72
CA ASP A 96 11.58 1.79 -24.75
C ASP A 96 12.88 1.07 -24.35
N GLY A 97 13.45 1.38 -23.18
CA GLY A 97 14.70 0.80 -22.69
C GLY A 97 14.60 -0.69 -22.33
N TYR A 98 13.38 -1.23 -22.23
CA TYR A 98 13.12 -2.64 -21.91
C TYR A 98 12.48 -3.34 -23.11
N ALA A 99 13.29 -4.05 -23.90
CA ALA A 99 12.84 -4.77 -25.09
C ALA A 99 11.88 -5.95 -24.80
N ASN A 100 11.89 -6.49 -23.59
CA ASN A 100 10.99 -7.55 -23.16
C ASN A 100 9.88 -7.01 -22.24
N ALA A 101 8.62 -7.26 -22.60
CA ALA A 101 7.43 -6.91 -21.83
C ALA A 101 7.36 -7.56 -20.42
N ASP A 102 8.09 -8.65 -20.20
CA ASP A 102 8.16 -9.37 -18.93
C ASP A 102 8.70 -8.52 -17.79
N THR A 103 9.74 -7.73 -18.04
CA THR A 103 10.40 -6.93 -17.01
C THR A 103 9.47 -5.82 -16.49
N PRO A 104 8.89 -4.95 -17.34
CA PRO A 104 7.86 -3.99 -16.92
C PRO A 104 6.67 -4.66 -16.24
N GLN A 105 6.22 -5.83 -16.72
CA GLN A 105 5.10 -6.55 -16.11
C GLN A 105 5.42 -7.00 -14.68
N LEU A 106 6.60 -7.56 -14.44
CA LEU A 106 6.99 -8.02 -13.11
C LEU A 106 7.15 -6.85 -12.15
N TYR A 107 7.86 -5.79 -12.54
CA TYR A 107 7.99 -4.60 -11.69
C TYR A 107 6.64 -3.96 -11.40
N SER A 108 5.74 -3.89 -12.38
CA SER A 108 4.36 -3.45 -12.16
C SER A 108 3.65 -4.32 -11.11
N ALA A 109 3.79 -5.64 -11.19
CA ALA A 109 3.18 -6.55 -10.24
C ALA A 109 3.72 -6.41 -8.82
N ILE A 110 5.04 -6.23 -8.67
CA ILE A 110 5.68 -6.00 -7.38
C ILE A 110 5.29 -4.64 -6.80
N THR A 111 5.29 -3.59 -7.61
CA THR A 111 4.87 -2.23 -7.22
C THR A 111 3.42 -2.20 -6.76
N ARG A 112 2.53 -2.96 -7.41
CA ARG A 112 1.14 -3.12 -6.96
C ARG A 112 1.07 -3.70 -5.54
N ILE A 113 1.78 -4.80 -5.27
CA ILE A 113 1.86 -5.39 -3.93
C ILE A 113 2.44 -4.38 -2.93
N PHE A 114 3.47 -3.63 -3.32
CA PHE A 114 4.08 -2.61 -2.48
C PHE A 114 3.07 -1.54 -2.06
N PHE A 115 2.30 -0.98 -3.00
CA PHE A 115 1.28 0.04 -2.72
C PHE A 115 0.13 -0.52 -1.88
N VAL A 116 -0.39 -1.69 -2.23
CA VAL A 116 -1.51 -2.30 -1.50
C VAL A 116 -1.10 -2.68 -0.08
N TYR A 117 0.04 -3.33 0.11
CA TYR A 117 0.48 -3.74 1.43
C TYR A 117 0.84 -2.53 2.32
N SER A 118 1.45 -1.49 1.77
CA SER A 118 1.71 -0.25 2.52
C SER A 118 0.41 0.45 2.94
N THR A 119 -0.63 0.38 2.10
CA THR A 119 -1.98 0.85 2.43
C THR A 119 -2.61 0.02 3.55
N PHE A 120 -2.51 -1.31 3.45
CA PHE A 120 -2.97 -2.26 4.46
C PHE A 120 -2.30 -2.04 5.82
N GLU A 121 -0.98 -1.90 5.87
CA GLU A 121 -0.26 -1.60 7.11
C GLU A 121 -0.73 -0.30 7.76
N THR A 122 -0.97 0.73 6.95
CA THR A 122 -1.47 2.02 7.43
C THR A 122 -2.86 1.84 8.04
N TYR A 123 -3.74 1.09 7.36
CA TYR A 123 -5.09 0.83 7.84
C TYR A 123 -5.08 0.07 9.17
N CYS A 124 -4.36 -1.04 9.24
CA CYS A 124 -4.24 -1.84 10.47
C CYS A 124 -3.83 -0.97 11.66
N ARG A 125 -2.84 -0.09 11.50
CA ARG A 125 -2.40 0.82 12.57
C ARG A 125 -3.49 1.79 13.01
N ILE A 126 -4.31 2.31 12.08
CA ILE A 126 -5.43 3.21 12.39
C ILE A 126 -6.46 2.49 13.26
N ILE A 127 -6.78 1.24 12.94
CA ILE A 127 -7.75 0.44 13.69
C ILE A 127 -7.12 -0.33 14.87
N GLY A 128 -5.91 0.03 15.30
CA GLY A 128 -5.24 -0.53 16.47
C GLY A 128 -4.67 -1.94 16.32
N LEU A 129 -4.59 -2.48 15.10
CA LEU A 129 -4.01 -3.80 14.81
C LEU A 129 -2.52 -3.71 14.45
N ASN A 130 -1.76 -4.74 14.82
CA ASN A 130 -0.38 -4.91 14.39
C ASN A 130 -0.31 -5.75 13.09
N PRO A 131 0.12 -5.18 11.95
CA PRO A 131 0.17 -5.90 10.66
C PRO A 131 1.17 -7.06 10.62
N SER A 132 2.03 -7.20 11.64
CA SER A 132 2.98 -8.32 11.77
C SER A 132 2.50 -9.41 12.74
N LYS A 133 1.35 -9.25 13.40
CA LYS A 133 0.78 -10.25 14.32
C LYS A 133 -0.43 -10.92 13.67
N GLU A 134 -0.20 -12.12 13.14
CA GLU A 134 -1.21 -12.85 12.34
C GLU A 134 -2.52 -13.13 13.08
N SER A 135 -2.45 -13.37 14.40
CA SER A 135 -3.64 -13.58 15.25
C SER A 135 -4.54 -12.35 15.32
N GLN A 136 -4.00 -11.14 15.14
CA GLN A 136 -4.79 -9.91 15.15
C GLN A 136 -5.45 -9.60 13.81
N LEU A 137 -5.04 -10.28 12.73
CA LEU A 137 -5.53 -10.00 11.38
C LEU A 137 -6.70 -10.90 10.96
N GLN A 138 -7.06 -11.89 11.78
CA GLN A 138 -8.17 -12.81 11.50
C GLN A 138 -9.51 -12.09 11.40
N SER A 139 -9.73 -11.04 12.21
CA SER A 139 -10.96 -10.23 12.15
C SER A 139 -11.10 -9.45 10.85
N LEU A 140 -9.98 -9.03 10.25
CA LEU A 140 -9.95 -8.27 9.01
C LEU A 140 -9.99 -9.16 7.75
N GLN A 141 -9.52 -10.40 7.86
CA GLN A 141 -9.40 -11.32 6.74
C GLN A 141 -10.20 -12.60 6.99
N ASN A 142 -11.46 -12.61 6.57
CA ASN A 142 -12.36 -13.76 6.72
C ASN A 142 -11.74 -15.08 6.20
N SER A 143 -11.73 -16.13 7.02
CA SER A 143 -11.07 -17.40 6.73
C SER A 143 -11.57 -18.11 5.47
N GLN A 144 -12.87 -18.00 5.16
CA GLN A 144 -13.44 -18.61 3.94
C GLN A 144 -12.94 -17.90 2.67
N SER A 145 -12.90 -16.57 2.71
CA SER A 145 -12.38 -15.76 1.60
C SER A 145 -10.87 -15.95 1.44
N GLN A 146 -10.12 -16.02 2.56
CA GLN A 146 -8.69 -16.35 2.55
C GLN A 146 -8.42 -17.69 1.89
N TYR A 147 -9.16 -18.75 2.26
CA TYR A 147 -8.98 -20.08 1.69
C TYR A 147 -9.09 -20.08 0.16
N LYS A 148 -10.10 -19.38 -0.39
CA LYS A 148 -10.28 -19.27 -1.85
C LYS A 148 -9.09 -18.58 -2.52
N VAL A 149 -8.60 -17.49 -1.91
CA VAL A 149 -7.45 -16.73 -2.41
C VAL A 149 -6.17 -17.56 -2.36
N ILE A 150 -5.91 -18.24 -1.25
CA ILE A 150 -4.74 -19.11 -1.07
C ILE A 150 -4.77 -20.29 -2.04
N LYS A 151 -5.93 -20.94 -2.20
CA LYS A 151 -6.12 -21.98 -3.21
C LYS A 151 -5.77 -21.45 -4.62
N ARG A 152 -6.27 -20.27 -4.97
CA ARG A 152 -6.00 -19.66 -6.27
C ARG A 152 -4.51 -19.36 -6.48
N ILE A 153 -3.81 -18.89 -5.44
CA ILE A 153 -2.37 -18.64 -5.50
C ILE A 153 -1.61 -19.95 -5.79
N ARG A 154 -1.99 -21.05 -5.11
CA ARG A 154 -1.38 -22.38 -5.34
C ARG A 154 -1.62 -22.92 -6.75
N GLU A 155 -2.81 -22.69 -7.31
CA GLU A 155 -3.11 -23.05 -8.71
C GLU A 155 -2.24 -22.26 -9.70
N LEU A 156 -1.91 -21.01 -9.38
CA LEU A 156 -1.07 -20.14 -10.21
C LEU A 156 0.44 -20.45 -10.05
N ASP A 157 0.85 -21.05 -8.94
CA ASP A 157 2.23 -21.44 -8.64
C ASP A 157 2.30 -22.88 -8.08
N PRO A 158 2.00 -23.90 -8.91
CA PRO A 158 1.92 -25.30 -8.47
C PRO A 158 3.27 -25.87 -8.00
N ASN A 159 4.38 -25.25 -8.39
CA ASN A 159 5.73 -25.69 -8.05
C ASN A 159 6.32 -24.92 -6.86
N ASN A 160 5.53 -24.06 -6.19
CA ASN A 160 5.99 -23.19 -5.11
C ASN A 160 7.21 -22.33 -5.49
N ALA A 161 7.34 -21.90 -6.75
CA ALA A 161 8.51 -21.15 -7.23
C ALA A 161 8.67 -19.79 -6.51
N LEU A 162 7.55 -19.10 -6.24
CA LEU A 162 7.55 -17.84 -5.49
C LEU A 162 7.77 -18.08 -3.98
N PRO A 163 7.00 -18.96 -3.29
CA PRO A 163 7.23 -19.28 -1.88
C PRO A 163 8.66 -19.74 -1.58
N GLU A 164 9.24 -20.59 -2.43
CA GLU A 164 10.61 -21.08 -2.27
C GLU A 164 11.62 -19.94 -2.38
N PHE A 165 11.48 -19.09 -3.39
CA PHE A 165 12.32 -17.90 -3.51
C PHE A 165 12.20 -16.99 -2.28
N LEU A 166 10.98 -16.73 -1.81
CA LEU A 166 10.77 -15.92 -0.61
C LEU A 166 11.41 -16.58 0.62
N PHE A 167 11.22 -17.88 0.83
CA PHE A 167 11.78 -18.63 1.95
C PHE A 167 13.31 -18.48 2.06
N GLN A 168 14.00 -18.57 0.93
CA GLN A 168 15.47 -18.43 0.84
C GLN A 168 15.97 -17.05 1.28
N HIS A 169 15.15 -16.00 1.11
CA HIS A 169 15.53 -14.61 1.35
C HIS A 169 14.86 -13.97 2.58
N LEU A 170 13.97 -14.69 3.27
CA LEU A 170 13.41 -14.23 4.54
C LEU A 170 14.45 -14.33 5.67
N THR A 171 14.45 -13.33 6.53
CA THR A 171 15.23 -13.32 7.77
C THR A 171 14.28 -13.52 8.97
N GLY A 172 14.65 -14.43 9.88
CA GLY A 172 13.89 -14.73 11.09
C GLY A 172 13.11 -16.06 11.06
N ASN A 173 13.24 -16.82 12.14
CA ASN A 173 12.70 -18.18 12.26
C ASN A 173 11.17 -18.23 12.11
N ASN A 174 10.45 -17.26 12.67
CA ASN A 174 8.99 -17.25 12.60
C ASN A 174 8.47 -17.07 11.16
N LEU A 175 9.12 -16.22 10.35
CA LEU A 175 8.70 -16.00 8.96
C LEU A 175 9.02 -17.20 8.08
N LYS A 176 10.18 -17.82 8.31
CA LYS A 176 10.55 -19.06 7.64
C LYS A 176 9.61 -20.21 8.01
N GLN A 177 9.23 -20.34 9.28
CA GLN A 177 8.27 -21.35 9.72
C GLN A 177 6.92 -21.16 9.04
N MET A 178 6.37 -19.95 9.06
CA MET A 178 5.09 -19.66 8.38
C MET A 178 5.14 -19.91 6.87
N MET A 179 6.26 -19.58 6.22
CA MET A 179 6.43 -19.86 4.79
C MET A 179 6.52 -21.38 4.54
N SER A 180 7.22 -22.12 5.40
CA SER A 180 7.24 -23.58 5.37
C SER A 180 5.84 -24.17 5.57
N ASP A 181 5.06 -23.67 6.52
CA ASP A 181 3.68 -24.10 6.74
C ASP A 181 2.83 -23.86 5.47
N PHE A 182 2.99 -22.70 4.82
CA PHE A 182 2.32 -22.39 3.56
C PHE A 182 2.70 -23.38 2.44
N GLN A 183 3.98 -23.68 2.29
CA GLN A 183 4.50 -24.65 1.32
C GLN A 183 3.97 -26.07 1.59
N ASN A 184 3.77 -26.43 2.86
CA ASN A 184 3.22 -27.71 3.32
C ASN A 184 1.68 -27.78 3.31
N GLY A 185 1.01 -26.82 2.67
CA GLY A 185 -0.44 -26.86 2.47
C GLY A 185 -1.26 -26.14 3.55
N GLN A 186 -0.66 -25.63 4.62
CA GLN A 186 -1.38 -24.88 5.66
C GLN A 186 -1.85 -23.52 5.12
N THR A 187 -2.97 -23.03 5.65
CA THR A 187 -3.48 -21.70 5.28
C THR A 187 -2.78 -20.63 6.11
N VAL A 188 -2.30 -19.58 5.44
CA VAL A 188 -1.74 -18.39 6.08
C VAL A 188 -2.56 -17.16 5.69
N ASN A 189 -2.43 -16.08 6.43
CA ASN A 189 -3.05 -14.81 6.04
C ASN A 189 -2.50 -14.34 4.69
N VAL A 190 -3.37 -13.80 3.83
CA VAL A 190 -2.93 -13.31 2.51
C VAL A 190 -1.98 -12.12 2.65
N SER A 191 -2.16 -11.31 3.70
CA SER A 191 -1.26 -10.21 4.05
C SER A 191 0.16 -10.68 4.37
N PHE A 192 0.36 -11.91 4.85
CA PHE A 192 1.69 -12.47 5.10
C PHE A 192 2.48 -12.61 3.79
N LEU A 193 1.87 -13.13 2.73
CA LEU A 193 2.53 -13.26 1.42
C LEU A 193 2.88 -11.87 0.86
N ALA A 194 1.96 -10.91 0.95
CA ALA A 194 2.21 -9.53 0.53
C ALA A 194 3.37 -8.88 1.31
N ARG A 195 3.43 -9.13 2.63
CA ARG A 195 4.50 -8.68 3.53
C ARG A 195 5.86 -9.24 3.10
N CYS A 196 5.93 -10.55 2.83
CA CYS A 196 7.15 -11.23 2.38
C CYS A 196 7.63 -10.69 1.02
N ILE A 197 6.74 -10.56 0.03
CA ILE A 197 7.07 -10.01 -1.29
C ILE A 197 7.64 -8.59 -1.15
N ARG A 198 6.95 -7.72 -0.40
CA ARG A 198 7.42 -6.35 -0.17
C ARG A 198 8.78 -6.33 0.54
N HIS A 199 8.97 -7.18 1.55
CA HIS A 199 10.23 -7.25 2.30
C HIS A 199 11.41 -7.62 1.41
N VAL A 200 11.29 -8.72 0.65
CA VAL A 200 12.37 -9.19 -0.24
C VAL A 200 12.64 -8.19 -1.37
N PHE A 201 11.60 -7.52 -1.90
CA PHE A 201 11.76 -6.43 -2.86
C PHE A 201 12.47 -5.20 -2.29
N ALA A 202 12.07 -4.74 -1.09
CA ALA A 202 12.67 -3.57 -0.44
C ALA A 202 14.15 -3.75 -0.11
N HIS A 203 14.61 -4.99 0.04
CA HIS A 203 16.02 -5.34 0.17
C HIS A 203 16.77 -5.44 -1.17
N GLY A 204 16.11 -5.19 -2.31
CA GLY A 204 16.70 -5.23 -3.64
C GLY A 204 16.95 -6.65 -4.20
N ILE A 205 16.39 -7.67 -3.55
CA ILE A 205 16.62 -9.08 -3.89
C ILE A 205 15.64 -9.57 -4.96
N LEU A 206 14.36 -9.19 -4.82
CA LEU A 206 13.33 -9.53 -5.81
C LEU A 206 13.47 -8.59 -7.02
N ALA A 207 13.87 -9.13 -8.16
CA ALA A 207 14.12 -8.37 -9.39
C ALA A 207 13.57 -9.11 -10.62
N ALA A 208 13.64 -8.47 -11.79
CA ALA A 208 13.36 -9.14 -13.06
C ALA A 208 14.15 -10.45 -13.17
N ASN A 209 13.44 -11.55 -13.41
CA ASN A 209 14.00 -12.91 -13.55
C ASN A 209 14.59 -13.53 -12.28
N SER A 210 14.34 -12.99 -11.08
CA SER A 210 14.90 -13.58 -9.84
C SER A 210 14.17 -14.85 -9.38
N THR A 211 12.94 -15.08 -9.84
CA THR A 211 12.15 -16.26 -9.50
C THR A 211 11.96 -17.17 -10.71
N GLN A 212 11.77 -18.47 -10.50
CA GLN A 212 11.37 -19.39 -11.58
C GLN A 212 9.89 -19.23 -12.01
N LEU A 213 9.13 -18.35 -11.35
CA LEU A 213 7.75 -18.06 -11.69
C LEU A 213 7.70 -17.10 -12.89
N SER A 214 6.92 -17.44 -13.92
CA SER A 214 6.73 -16.55 -15.07
C SER A 214 6.12 -15.20 -14.64
N PRO A 215 6.53 -14.07 -15.24
CA PRO A 215 5.97 -12.73 -14.97
C PRO A 215 4.45 -12.65 -15.07
N LYS A 216 3.86 -13.34 -16.05
CA LYS A 216 2.39 -13.44 -16.21
C LYS A 216 1.71 -14.05 -14.98
N ARG A 217 2.20 -15.19 -14.49
CA ARG A 217 1.68 -15.86 -13.29
C ARG A 217 1.90 -15.00 -12.04
N PHE A 218 3.09 -14.41 -11.89
CA PHE A 218 3.36 -13.48 -10.78
C PHE A 218 2.38 -12.30 -10.80
N ASN A 219 2.10 -11.72 -11.96
CA ASN A 219 1.13 -10.63 -12.09
C ASN A 219 -0.29 -11.07 -11.69
N GLN A 220 -0.71 -12.28 -12.02
CA GLN A 220 -2.00 -12.83 -11.59
C GLN A 220 -2.06 -13.04 -10.07
N ILE A 221 -0.99 -13.57 -9.46
CA ILE A 221 -0.88 -13.70 -8.00
C ILE A 221 -0.94 -12.32 -7.33
N SER A 222 -0.19 -11.35 -7.87
CA SER A 222 -0.19 -9.96 -7.41
C SER A 222 -1.61 -9.36 -7.43
N GLN A 223 -2.37 -9.56 -8.51
CA GLN A 223 -3.76 -9.10 -8.62
C GLN A 223 -4.65 -9.76 -7.56
N VAL A 224 -4.59 -11.08 -7.43
CA VAL A 224 -5.40 -11.85 -6.47
C VAL A 224 -5.14 -11.42 -5.02
N ILE A 225 -3.87 -11.20 -4.64
CA ILE A 225 -3.50 -10.67 -3.33
C ILE A 225 -4.01 -9.23 -3.16
N SER A 226 -3.81 -8.40 -4.19
CA SER A 226 -4.14 -6.97 -4.15
C SER A 226 -5.63 -6.73 -3.96
N ASP A 227 -6.44 -7.39 -4.79
CA ASP A 227 -7.90 -7.26 -4.77
C ASP A 227 -8.46 -7.72 -3.42
N PHE A 228 -7.94 -8.83 -2.89
CA PHE A 228 -8.34 -9.33 -1.59
C PHE A 228 -8.07 -8.33 -0.46
N LEU A 229 -6.85 -7.79 -0.38
CA LEU A 229 -6.47 -6.86 0.70
C LEU A 229 -7.19 -5.52 0.58
N LEU A 230 -7.37 -5.01 -0.64
CA LEU A 230 -8.18 -3.81 -0.88
C LEU A 230 -9.63 -4.04 -0.42
N ASN A 231 -10.23 -5.17 -0.78
CA ASN A 231 -11.59 -5.50 -0.37
C ASN A 231 -11.74 -5.66 1.15
N CYS A 232 -10.77 -6.28 1.83
CA CYS A 232 -10.79 -6.38 3.30
C CYS A 232 -10.82 -5.01 3.97
N MET A 233 -9.94 -4.09 3.53
CA MET A 233 -9.93 -2.72 4.06
C MET A 233 -11.21 -1.95 3.74
N ASP A 234 -11.72 -2.07 2.51
CA ASP A 234 -12.92 -1.36 2.07
C ASP A 234 -14.16 -1.81 2.87
N GLN A 235 -14.32 -3.12 3.04
CA GLN A 235 -15.44 -3.72 3.80
C GLN A 235 -15.37 -3.38 5.29
N ASP A 236 -14.20 -3.50 5.94
CA ASP A 236 -14.06 -3.14 7.35
C ASP A 236 -14.29 -1.63 7.56
N PHE A 237 -13.82 -0.78 6.65
CA PHE A 237 -14.06 0.66 6.73
C PHE A 237 -15.53 1.03 6.53
N ASP A 238 -16.21 0.38 5.58
CA ASP A 238 -17.66 0.57 5.37
C ASP A 238 -18.47 0.14 6.59
N ASN A 239 -18.15 -1.01 7.18
CA ASN A 239 -18.81 -1.51 8.39
C ASN A 239 -18.62 -0.59 9.61
N ARG A 240 -17.46 0.08 9.72
CA ARG A 240 -17.18 1.03 10.79
C ARG A 240 -17.79 2.41 10.55
N THR A 241 -18.18 2.72 9.33
CA THR A 241 -18.74 4.03 8.98
C THR A 241 -20.28 3.95 9.07
N PRO A 242 -20.92 4.54 10.10
CA PRO A 242 -22.36 4.43 10.31
C PRO A 242 -23.16 4.78 9.06
N GLN A 243 -24.28 4.10 8.82
CA GLN A 243 -25.22 4.51 7.79
C GLN A 243 -25.99 5.74 8.26
N THR A 244 -26.19 6.72 7.39
CA THR A 244 -27.12 7.83 7.63
C THR A 244 -28.54 7.28 7.59
N THR A 245 -29.28 7.44 8.69
CA THR A 245 -30.70 7.06 8.79
C THR A 245 -31.60 8.13 8.21
#